data_AF-Q1XF20-F1
#
_entry.id   AF-Q1XF20-F1
#
_cell.length_a   1.000
_cell.length_b   1.000
_cell.length_c   1.000
_cell.angle_alpha   90.00
_cell.angle_beta   90.00
_cell.angle_gamma   90.00
#
_symmetry.space_group_name_H-M   'P 1'
#
loop_
_entity.id
_entity.type
_entity.pdbx_description
1 polymer ?
#
loop_
_entity_poly.entity_id
_entity_poly.type
_entity_poly.pdbx_seq_one_letter_code
_entity_poly.pdbx_strand_id
1 'polypeptide(L)' 'SEEQVFKMRAKLFKFVKESSEWKERGTGDVRLLKHFENGKTRLVMRRDKTLKVCANHYIVPEMKLSPNVGSDR' A
#
# COMPACT_ATOMS: atom_id res chain seq x y z
N SER A 1 -4.84 13.83 -14.16
CA SER A 1 -5.57 13.87 -12.88
C SER A 1 -5.96 12.45 -12.47
N GLU A 2 -6.38 12.21 -11.22
CA GLU A 2 -6.70 10.85 -10.72
C GLU A 2 -7.99 10.82 -9.90
N GLU A 3 -8.67 9.68 -9.92
CA GLU A 3 -9.86 9.38 -9.12
C GLU A 3 -9.51 8.41 -7.99
N GLN A 4 -10.03 8.65 -6.79
CA GLN A 4 -9.96 7.70 -5.69
C GLN A 4 -11.05 6.64 -5.83
N VAL A 5 -10.66 5.44 -6.25
CA VAL A 5 -11.60 4.31 -6.43
C VAL A 5 -11.74 3.45 -5.17
N PHE A 6 -10.80 3.56 -4.23
CA PHE A 6 -10.82 2.82 -2.97
C PHE A 6 -10.09 3.59 -1.86
N LYS A 7 -10.57 3.42 -0.62
CA LYS A 7 -9.93 3.93 0.59
C LYS A 7 -10.19 2.98 1.75
N MET A 8 -9.13 2.61 2.47
CA MET A 8 -9.24 1.81 3.68
C MET A 8 -8.15 2.17 4.68
N ARG A 9 -8.45 1.97 5.97
CA ARG A 9 -7.47 2.08 7.04
C ARG A 9 -6.56 0.85 7.02
N ALA A 10 -5.25 1.05 7.02
CA ALA A 10 -4.29 -0.07 6.98
C ALA A 10 -3.03 0.21 7.82
N LYS A 11 -2.32 -0.87 8.13
CA LYS A 11 -0.95 -0.84 8.64
C LYS A 11 -0.05 -1.57 7.64
N LEU A 12 0.97 -0.88 7.15
CA LEU A 12 1.92 -1.41 6.17
C LEU A 12 3.18 -1.90 6.88
N PHE A 13 3.64 -3.08 6.50
CA PHE A 13 4.90 -3.66 6.95
C PHE A 13 5.88 -3.83 5.78
N LYS A 14 7.17 -3.85 6.09
CA LYS A 14 8.24 -4.26 5.18
C LYS A 14 8.97 -5.44 5.82
N PHE A 15 9.16 -6.51 5.05
CA PHE A 15 10.06 -7.59 5.45
C PHE A 15 11.51 -7.15 5.26
N VAL A 16 12.31 -7.25 6.31
CA VAL A 16 13.75 -6.97 6.32
C VAL A 16 14.45 -8.31 6.25
N LYS A 17 15.15 -8.58 5.13
CA LYS A 17 15.74 -9.90 4.86
C LYS A 17 16.92 -10.19 5.79
N GLU A 18 17.69 -9.16 6.12
CA GLU A 18 18.90 -9.23 6.92
C GLU A 18 18.61 -9.76 8.33
N SER A 19 17.48 -9.36 8.91
CA SER A 19 17.02 -9.81 10.23
C SER A 19 15.85 -10.79 10.17
N SER A 20 15.39 -11.16 8.97
CA SER A 20 14.25 -12.05 8.74
C SER A 20 12.98 -11.66 9.53
N GLU A 21 12.70 -10.37 9.63
CA GLU A 21 11.61 -9.84 10.45
C GLU A 21 10.71 -8.85 9.69
N TRP A 22 9.46 -8.74 10.12
CA TRP A 22 8.52 -7.73 9.65
C TRP A 22 8.66 -6.45 10.48
N LYS A 23 8.97 -5.33 9.83
CA LYS A 23 8.99 -4.00 10.46
C LYS A 23 7.81 -3.16 10.01
N GLU A 24 7.16 -2.46 10.93
CA GLU A 24 6.13 -1.49 10.59
C GLU A 24 6.73 -0.36 9.74
N ARG A 25 6.15 -0.13 8.57
CA ARG A 25 6.52 0.95 7.65
C ARG A 25 5.62 2.16 7.84
N GLY A 26 4.35 1.97 8.21
CA GLY A 26 3.46 3.06 8.60
C GLY A 26 2.00 2.64 8.74
N THR A 27 1.26 3.41 9.53
CA THR A 27 -0.19 3.29 9.73
C THR A 27 -0.89 4.53 9.14
N GLY A 28 -2.01 4.32 8.43
CA GLY A 28 -2.73 5.39 7.75
C GLY A 28 -3.79 4.89 6.77
N ASP A 29 -4.31 5.79 5.96
CA ASP A 29 -5.25 5.44 4.89
C ASP A 29 -4.48 5.00 3.63
N VAL A 30 -4.75 3.78 3.16
CA VAL A 30 -4.35 3.32 1.83
C VAL A 30 -5.42 3.70 0.83
N ARG A 31 -5.01 4.24 -0.32
CA ARG A 31 -5.90 4.65 -1.41
C ARG A 31 -5.45 4.01 -2.71
N LEU A 32 -6.42 3.61 -3.52
CA LEU A 32 -6.19 3.28 -4.92
C LEU A 32 -6.63 4.46 -5.77
N LEU A 33 -5.69 4.99 -6.55
CA LEU A 33 -5.89 6.16 -7.40
C LEU A 33 -5.78 5.73 -8.86
N LYS A 34 -6.85 5.90 -9.63
CA LYS A 34 -6.90 5.57 -11.06
C LYS A 34 -6.67 6.84 -11.86
N HIS A 35 -5.69 6.83 -12.75
CA HIS A 35 -5.44 7.95 -13.67
C HIS A 35 -6.48 7.99 -14.77
N PHE A 36 -7.06 9.16 -15.05
CA PHE A 36 -8.17 9.29 -16.01
C PHE A 36 -7.74 8.95 -17.45
N GLU A 37 -6.56 9.42 -17.88
CA GLU A 37 -6.16 9.28 -19.30
C GLU A 37 -5.65 7.88 -19.66
N ASN A 38 -4.74 7.32 -18.86
CA ASN A 38 -4.08 6.04 -19.18
C ASN A 38 -4.70 4.85 -18.42
N GLY A 39 -5.69 5.08 -17.55
CA GLY A 39 -6.38 4.05 -16.78
C GLY A 39 -5.54 3.33 -15.71
N LYS A 40 -4.25 3.67 -15.56
CA LYS A 40 -3.35 3.00 -14.60
C LYS A 40 -3.78 3.32 -13.18
N THR A 41 -3.75 2.30 -12.32
CA THR A 41 -4.08 2.43 -10.90
C THR A 41 -2.82 2.34 -10.07
N ARG A 42 -2.64 3.27 -9.14
CA ARG A 42 -1.56 3.25 -8.15
C ARG A 42 -2.08 3.14 -6.74
N LEU A 43 -1.35 2.43 -5.91
CA LEU A 43 -1.54 2.41 -4.47
C LEU A 43 -0.75 3.56 -3.85
N VAL A 44 -1.43 4.43 -3.12
CA VAL A 44 -0.79 5.49 -2.34
C VAL A 44 -1.22 5.38 -0.87
N MET A 45 -0.24 5.31 0.03
CA MET A 45 -0.46 5.32 1.47
C MET A 45 0.43 6.38 2.12
N ARG A 46 -0.17 7.16 3.03
CA ARG A 46 0.52 8.18 3.82
C ARG A 46 0.35 7.87 5.30
N ARG A 47 1.39 8.17 6.10
CA ARG A 47 1.35 8.02 7.56
C ARG A 47 0.45 9.07 8.18
N ASP A 48 -0.23 8.70 9.25
CA ASP A 48 -0.99 9.67 10.06
C ASP A 48 -0.11 10.80 10.57
N LYS A 49 -0.75 11.95 10.80
CA LYS A 49 -0.18 13.21 11.33
C LYS A 49 0.89 13.84 10.42
N THR A 50 1.93 13.09 10.07
CA THR A 50 3.05 13.54 9.24
C THR A 50 2.72 13.62 7.76
N LEU A 51 1.70 12.88 7.29
CA LEU A 51 1.29 12.77 5.89
C LEU A 51 2.43 12.31 4.94
N LYS A 52 3.54 11.80 5.48
CA LYS A 52 4.67 11.27 4.70
C LYS A 52 4.23 10.00 3.97
N VAL A 53 4.60 9.90 2.69
CA VAL A 53 4.32 8.73 1.86
C VAL A 53 5.07 7.51 2.41
N CYS A 54 4.37 6.42 2.67
CA CYS A 54 4.96 5.13 3.04
C CYS A 54 4.81 4.07 1.94
N ALA A 55 3.88 4.25 0.99
CA ALA A 55 3.81 3.47 -0.26
C ALA A 55 3.30 4.34 -1.41
N ASN A 56 3.91 4.18 -2.59
CA ASN A 56 3.50 4.79 -3.84
C ASN A 56 4.04 3.94 -5.01
N HIS A 57 3.21 3.07 -5.57
CA HIS A 57 3.57 2.23 -6.70
C HIS A 57 2.34 1.88 -7.53
N TYR A 58 2.55 1.55 -8.80
CA TYR A 58 1.48 1.02 -9.66
C TYR A 58 1.11 -0.39 -9.23
N ILE A 59 -0.19 -0.69 -9.25
CA ILE A 59 -0.66 -2.06 -9.18
C ILE A 59 -0.54 -2.63 -10.59
N VAL A 60 0.25 -3.69 -10.74
CA VAL A 60 0.47 -4.37 -12.02
C VAL A 60 -0.07 -5.80 -11.95
N PRO A 61 -0.53 -6.38 -13.07
CA PRO A 61 -1.17 -7.70 -13.10
C PRO A 61 -0.31 -8.84 -12.52
N GLU A 62 1.01 -8.69 -12.54
CA GLU A 62 1.97 -9.70 -12.07
C GLU A 62 2.07 -9.75 -10.53
N MET A 63 1.50 -8.76 -9.82
CA MET A 63 1.48 -8.75 -8.35
C MET A 63 0.55 -9.84 -7.82
N LYS A 64 1.08 -10.73 -6.98
CA LYS A 64 0.30 -11.79 -6.32
C LYS A 64 0.17 -11.49 -4.84
N LEU A 65 -1.07 -11.38 -4.37
CA LEU A 65 -1.37 -11.34 -2.94
C LEU A 65 -1.31 -12.77 -2.39
N SER A 66 -0.62 -12.94 -1.27
CA SER A 66 -0.52 -14.21 -0.57
C SER A 66 -0.86 -14.00 0.91
N PRO A 67 -1.58 -14.96 1.52
CA PRO A 67 -1.86 -14.89 2.95
C PRO A 67 -0.56 -15.00 3.73
N ASN A 68 -0.46 -14.22 4.80
CA ASN A 68 0.64 -14.37 5.75
C ASN A 68 0.24 -15.42 6.80
N VAL A 69 1.13 -16.36 7.13
CA VAL A 69 0.82 -17.49 8.05
C VAL A 69 0.32 -17.02 9.43
N GLY A 70 0.73 -15.82 9.86
CA GLY A 70 0.33 -15.23 11.15
C GLY A 70 -0.82 -14.22 11.09
N SER A 71 -1.56 -14.10 9.99
CA SER A 71 -2.71 -13.18 9.87
C SER A 71 -3.82 -13.77 9.03
N ASP A 72 -5.05 -13.76 9.54
CA ASP A 72 -6.30 -14.10 8.83
C ASP A 72 -7.03 -12.86 8.30
N ARG A 73 -6.47 -11.66 8.54
CA ARG A 73 -6.97 -10.36 8.09
C ARG A 73 -6.21 -9.82 6.89
#